data_AF-A0AAU9UTH4-F1
#
_entry.id   AF-A0AAU9UTH4-F1
#
_cell.length_a   1.000
_cell.length_b   1.000
_cell.length_c   1.000
_cell.angle_alpha   90.00
_cell.angle_beta   90.00
_cell.angle_gamma   90.00
#
_symmetry.space_group_name_H-M   'P 1'
#
loop_
_entity.id
_entity.type
_entity.pdbx_description
1 polymer ?
#
loop_
_entity_poly.entity_id
_entity_poly.type
_entity_poly.pdbx_seq_one_letter_code
_entity_poly.pdbx_strand_id
1 'polypeptide(L)' 'MATSPKFKKRKTWEKEEMATAIAAVREKRMGYLKAAKQFNVPRATLFRFVNDKDSPIESIINKVIGRRPVWSKY' A
#
# COMPACT_ATOMS: atom_id res chain seq x y z
N MET A 1 4.11 3.20 36.68
CA MET A 1 3.08 3.48 35.65
C MET A 1 3.42 2.66 34.42
N ALA A 2 2.64 1.63 34.10
CA ALA A 2 2.93 0.72 32.98
C ALA A 2 2.59 1.40 31.64
N THR A 3 3.58 1.55 30.76
CA THR A 3 3.38 2.05 29.40
C THR A 3 2.75 0.95 28.54
N SER A 4 1.47 1.10 28.23
CA SER A 4 0.73 0.18 27.36
C SER A 4 1.37 0.12 25.96
N PRO A 5 1.55 -1.07 25.35
CA PRO A 5 2.07 -1.17 23.99
C PRO A 5 1.07 -0.54 23.03
N LYS A 6 1.45 0.56 22.37
CA LYS A 6 0.66 1.14 21.27
C LYS A 6 0.57 0.12 20.13
N PHE A 7 -0.49 -0.69 20.10
CA PHE A 7 -0.84 -1.50 18.94
C PHE A 7 -1.07 -0.56 17.75
N LYS A 8 -0.03 -0.37 16.92
CA LYS A 8 -0.11 0.41 15.69
C LYS A 8 -1.09 -0.33 14.78
N LYS A 9 -2.32 0.19 14.65
CA LYS A 9 -3.38 -0.40 13.82
C LYS A 9 -2.80 -0.74 12.45
N ARG A 10 -2.89 -2.00 12.05
CA ARG A 10 -2.40 -2.47 10.75
C ARG A 10 -3.35 -1.96 9.68
N LYS A 11 -2.79 -1.18 8.73
CA LYS A 11 -3.36 -0.77 7.44
C LYS A 11 -4.65 0.06 7.53
N THR A 12 -4.50 1.38 7.58
CA THR A 12 -5.61 2.36 7.64
C THR A 12 -5.62 3.28 6.42
N TRP A 13 -5.33 2.76 5.23
CA TRP A 13 -5.41 3.55 4.00
C TRP A 13 -6.57 3.06 3.15
N GLU A 14 -7.29 4.00 2.55
CA GLU A 14 -8.42 3.68 1.71
C GLU A 14 -7.95 3.19 0.34
N LYS A 15 -8.71 2.26 -0.23
CA LYS A 15 -8.39 1.69 -1.54
C LYS A 15 -8.38 2.77 -2.64
N GLU A 16 -9.32 3.71 -2.55
CA GLU A 16 -9.47 4.82 -3.48
C GLU A 16 -8.28 5.80 -3.42
N GLU A 17 -7.78 6.10 -2.22
CA GLU A 17 -6.58 6.92 -2.02
C GLU A 17 -5.34 6.25 -2.65
N MET A 18 -5.23 4.93 -2.52
CA MET A 18 -4.15 4.18 -3.18
C MET A 18 -4.29 4.20 -4.71
N ALA A 19 -5.51 4.09 -5.24
CA ALA A 19 -5.75 4.15 -6.68
C ALA A 19 -5.33 5.50 -7.28
N THR A 20 -5.76 6.58 -6.65
CA THR A 20 -5.45 7.95 -7.07
C THR A 20 -3.95 8.25 -6.94
N ALA A 21 -3.30 7.76 -5.88
CA ALA A 21 -1.85 7.84 -5.72
C ALA A 21 -1.08 7.10 -6.83
N ILE A 22 -1.50 5.87 -7.18
CA ILE A 22 -0.86 5.08 -8.25
C ILE A 22 -1.00 5.79 -9.59
N ALA A 23 -2.21 6.26 -9.93
CA ALA A 23 -2.47 6.98 -11.18
C ALA A 23 -1.59 8.23 -11.29
N ALA A 24 -1.58 9.07 -10.25
CA ALA A 24 -0.82 10.32 -10.25
C ALA A 24 0.70 10.12 -10.37
N VAL A 25 1.24 9.03 -9.81
CA VAL A 25 2.66 8.69 -9.96
C VAL A 25 2.95 8.09 -11.35
N ARG A 26 2.08 7.24 -11.90
CA ARG A 26 2.24 6.68 -13.25
C ARG A 26 2.21 7.76 -14.33
N GLU A 27 1.33 8.74 -14.18
CA GLU A 27 1.23 9.92 -15.04
C GLU A 27 2.38 10.92 -14.83
N LYS A 28 3.31 10.64 -13.90
CA LYS A 28 4.44 11.51 -13.52
C LYS A 28 4.01 12.90 -13.01
N ARG A 29 2.76 13.07 -12.58
CA ARG A 29 2.27 14.33 -11.97
C ARG A 29 2.91 14.60 -10.60
N MET A 30 3.26 13.55 -9.87
CA MET A 30 3.90 13.67 -8.56
C MET A 30 4.88 12.52 -8.26
N GLY A 31 5.89 12.80 -7.44
CA GLY A 31 6.81 11.79 -6.93
C GLY A 31 6.25 11.01 -5.74
N TYR A 32 6.83 9.84 -5.47
CA TYR A 32 6.38 8.92 -4.40
C TYR A 32 6.21 9.57 -3.02
N LEU A 33 7.12 10.47 -2.63
CA LEU A 33 7.05 11.13 -1.33
C LEU A 33 5.85 12.07 -1.23
N LYS A 34 5.59 12.83 -2.30
CA LYS A 34 4.48 13.79 -2.36
C LYS A 34 3.14 13.05 -2.40
N ALA A 35 3.04 12.03 -3.25
CA ALA A 35 1.85 11.17 -3.34
C ALA A 35 1.51 10.49 -2.00
N ALA A 36 2.51 9.91 -1.34
CA ALA A 36 2.33 9.24 -0.06
C ALA A 36 1.78 10.18 1.02
N LYS A 37 2.25 11.43 1.07
CA LYS A 37 1.76 12.43 2.01
C LYS A 37 0.38 12.95 1.64
N GLN A 38 0.13 13.20 0.35
CA GLN A 38 -1.12 13.78 -0.13
C GLN A 38 -2.30 12.84 0.06
N PHE A 39 -2.11 11.56 -0.24
CA PHE A 39 -3.16 10.53 -0.18
C PHE A 39 -3.07 9.67 1.08
N ASN A 40 -2.26 10.08 2.06
CA ASN A 40 -2.06 9.36 3.32
C ASN A 40 -1.74 7.85 3.16
N VAL A 41 -1.06 7.49 2.06
CA VAL A 41 -0.73 6.09 1.74
C VAL A 41 0.73 5.75 2.09
N PRO A 42 1.03 4.50 2.46
CA PRO A 42 2.41 4.09 2.71
C PRO A 42 3.26 4.15 1.44
N ARG A 43 4.34 4.95 1.49
CA ARG A 43 5.28 5.14 0.37
C ARG A 43 5.85 3.84 -0.17
N ALA A 44 6.24 2.90 0.69
CA ALA A 44 6.83 1.63 0.28
C ALA A 44 5.82 0.74 -0.48
N THR A 45 4.55 0.75 -0.04
CA THR A 45 3.48 0.03 -0.72
C THR A 45 3.16 0.67 -2.07
N LEU A 46 3.06 2.00 -2.11
CA LEU A 46 2.87 2.75 -3.35
C LEU A 46 3.97 2.47 -4.37
N PHE A 47 5.24 2.46 -3.95
CA PHE A 47 6.37 2.13 -4.81
C PHE A 47 6.24 0.73 -5.43
N ARG A 48 5.92 -0.28 -4.60
CA ARG A 48 5.71 -1.67 -5.08
C ARG A 48 4.58 -1.78 -6.09
N PHE A 49 3.49 -1.03 -5.88
CA PHE A 49 2.31 -1.03 -6.75
C PHE A 49 2.55 -0.30 -8.08
N VAL A 50 3.22 0.84 -8.06
CA VAL A 50 3.56 1.59 -9.28
C VAL A 50 4.51 0.78 -10.17
N ASN A 51 5.41 -0.01 -9.59
CA ASN A 51 6.35 -0.84 -10.33
C ASN A 51 5.69 -2.03 -11.06
N ASP A 52 4.49 -2.45 -10.64
CA ASP A 52 3.69 -3.51 -11.28
C ASP A 52 2.92 -2.90 -12.48
N LYS A 53 3.64 -2.55 -13.55
CA LYS A 53 3.12 -1.74 -14.67
C LYS A 53 2.05 -2.43 -15.51
N ASP A 54 2.16 -3.75 -15.65
CA ASP A 54 1.33 -4.54 -16.55
C ASP A 54 -0.05 -4.83 -15.96
N SER A 55 -0.18 -4.72 -14.64
CA SER A 55 -1.44 -4.97 -13.94
C SER A 55 -2.35 -3.73 -13.91
N PRO A 56 -3.68 -3.90 -14.05
CA PRO A 56 -4.64 -2.82 -13.86
C PRO A 56 -4.67 -2.39 -12.38
N ILE A 57 -4.97 -1.10 -12.14
CA ILE A 57 -4.91 -0.49 -10.80
C ILE A 57 -5.79 -1.24 -9.79
N GLU A 58 -6.98 -1.67 -10.20
CA GLU A 58 -7.91 -2.42 -9.36
C GLU A 58 -7.36 -3.77 -8.89
N SER A 59 -6.66 -4.49 -9.79
CA SER A 59 -6.00 -5.76 -9.46
C SER A 59 -4.88 -5.55 -8.45
N ILE A 60 -4.10 -4.48 -8.63
CA ILE A 60 -2.98 -4.14 -7.75
C ILE A 60 -3.45 -3.86 -6.32
N ILE A 61 -4.55 -3.10 -6.17
CA ILE A 61 -5.07 -2.71 -4.85
C ILE A 61 -5.67 -3.89 -4.10
N ASN A 62 -6.34 -4.81 -4.80
CA ASN A 62 -6.94 -6.00 -4.22
C ASN A 62 -5.92 -7.13 -3.98
N LYS A 63 -4.70 -7.00 -4.49
CA LYS A 63 -3.63 -7.98 -4.32
C LYS A 63 -3.28 -8.16 -2.84
N VAL A 64 -3.45 -9.38 -2.33
CA VAL A 64 -2.98 -9.75 -0.99
C VAL A 64 -1.45 -9.71 -0.99
N ILE A 65 -0.88 -8.87 -0.13
CA ILE A 65 0.57 -8.72 0.04
C ILE A 65 1.01 -9.61 1.19
N GLY A 66 1.98 -10.47 0.96
CA GLY A 66 2.62 -11.27 2.00
C GLY A 66 2.89 -12.70 1.56
N ARG A 67 3.58 -13.45 2.43
CA ARG A 67 3.75 -14.89 2.26
C ARG A 67 2.44 -15.60 2.61
N ARG A 68 2.10 -16.64 1.84
CA ARG A 68 0.99 -17.51 2.20
C ARG A 68 1.32 -18.23 3.52
N PRO A 69 0.37 -18.35 4.46
CA PRO A 69 0.57 -19.20 5.62
C PRO A 69 0.88 -20.62 5.18
N VAL A 70 1.92 -21.23 5.73
CA VAL A 70 2.20 -22.65 5.54
C VAL A 70 1.53 -23.38 6.70
N TRP A 71 0.41 -24.04 6.42
CA TRP A 71 -0.15 -25.02 7.33
C TRP A 71 0.52 -26.36 7.01
N SER A 72 1.75 -26.55 7.51
CA SER A 72 2.35 -27.88 7.50
C SER A 72 1.46 -28.78 8.35
N LYS A 73 0.83 -29.77 7.72
CA LYS A 73 0.22 -30.89 8.43
C LYS A 73 1.36 -31.79 8.87
N TYR A 74 1.41 -32.04 10.17
CA TYR A 74 2.17 -33.14 10.77
C TYR A 74 1.71 -34.48 10.19
#